data_AF-A0A371XDS1-F1
#
_entry.id   AF-A0A371XDS1-F1
#
_cell.length_a   1.000
_cell.length_b   1.000
_cell.length_c   1.000
_cell.angle_alpha   90.00
_cell.angle_beta   90.00
_cell.angle_gamma   90.00
#
_symmetry.space_group_name_H-M   'P 1'
#
loop_
_entity.id
_entity.type
_entity.pdbx_description
1 polymer ?
#
loop_
_entity_poly.entity_id
_entity_poly.type
_entity_poly.pdbx_seq_one_letter_code
_entity_poly.pdbx_strand_id
1 'polypeptide(L)'
;MSLNDAQGSCSAANADYSAMWDCVRGRVANGTAGMMNNEMGIRYMAYGDALNEQYRAGQVSSAQAKYLLSQELARGNAEFNAKYHPTVCRTQVVFGTLQTMCN
;
A
#
# COMPACT_ATOMS: atom_id res chain seq x y z
N MET A 1 8.58 -4.59 -0.24
CA MET A 1 7.86 -3.33 -0.50
C MET A 1 6.57 -3.34 0.31
N SER A 2 6.20 -2.22 0.94
CA SER A 2 4.90 -2.12 1.61
C SER A 2 3.77 -2.04 0.58
N LEU A 3 2.52 -2.31 0.99
CA LEU A 3 1.37 -2.13 0.11
C LEU A 3 1.17 -0.66 -0.28
N ASN A 4 1.55 0.27 0.59
CA ASN A 4 1.50 1.70 0.32
C ASN A 4 2.50 2.10 -0.78
N ASP A 5 3.72 1.57 -0.72
CA ASP A 5 4.73 1.79 -1.77
C ASP A 5 4.26 1.21 -3.12
N ALA A 6 3.62 0.03 -3.08
CA ALA A 6 3.07 -0.60 -4.27
C ALA A 6 1.97 0.26 -4.90
N GLN A 7 1.02 0.76 -4.09
CA GLN A 7 -0.02 1.68 -4.55
C GLN A 7 0.59 2.94 -5.16
N GLY A 8 1.57 3.57 -4.49
CA GLY A 8 2.25 4.76 -4.99
C GLY A 8 2.88 4.52 -6.36
N SER A 9 3.64 3.43 -6.51
CA SER A 9 4.28 3.07 -7.79
C SER A 9 3.26 2.77 -8.89
N CYS A 10 2.18 2.06 -8.57
CA CYS A 10 1.13 1.71 -9.52
C CYS A 10 0.27 2.93 -9.91
N SER A 11 0.10 3.88 -8.98
CA SER A 11 -0.63 5.14 -9.24
C SER A 11 0.14 6.06 -10.18
N ALA A 12 1.47 6.10 -10.06
CA ALA A 12 2.32 6.83 -10.99
C ALA A 12 2.30 6.24 -12.41
N ALA A 13 2.14 4.93 -12.52
CA ALA A 13 2.11 4.23 -13.81
C ALA A 13 0.71 4.19 -14.47
N ASN A 14 -0.38 4.40 -13.70
CA ASN A 14 -1.74 4.20 -14.20
C ASN A 14 -2.67 5.35 -13.81
N ALA A 15 -3.23 6.04 -14.82
CA ALA A 15 -4.21 7.11 -14.62
C ALA A 15 -5.59 6.60 -14.16
N ASP A 16 -5.97 5.39 -14.60
CA ASP A 16 -7.20 4.70 -14.23
C ASP A 16 -7.06 3.91 -12.92
N TYR A 17 -8.14 3.85 -12.13
CA TYR A 17 -8.15 3.12 -10.86
C TYR A 17 -8.10 1.60 -11.05
N SER A 18 -8.85 1.03 -11.98
CA SER A 18 -8.84 -0.42 -12.22
C SER A 18 -7.46 -0.88 -12.70
N ALA A 19 -6.84 -0.14 -13.62
CA ALA A 19 -5.48 -0.47 -14.09
C ALA A 19 -4.44 -0.36 -12.97
N MET A 20 -4.54 0.68 -12.13
CA MET A 20 -3.73 0.82 -10.93
C MET A 20 -3.95 -0.37 -9.97
N TRP A 21 -5.20 -0.77 -9.76
CA TRP A 21 -5.56 -1.87 -8.87
C TRP A 21 -5.00 -3.20 -9.37
N ASP A 22 -5.10 -3.47 -10.68
CA ASP A 22 -4.52 -4.66 -11.31
C ASP A 22 -2.99 -4.71 -11.15
N CYS A 23 -2.30 -3.57 -11.25
CA CYS A 23 -0.88 -3.47 -10.96
C CYS A 23 -0.56 -3.85 -9.50
N VAL A 24 -1.35 -3.37 -8.54
CA VAL A 24 -1.17 -3.70 -7.11
C VAL A 24 -1.39 -5.19 -6.89
N ARG A 25 -2.49 -5.75 -7.40
CA ARG A 25 -2.81 -7.19 -7.29
C ARG A 25 -1.72 -8.06 -7.91
N GLY A 26 -1.20 -7.68 -9.07
CA GLY A 26 -0.09 -8.38 -9.71
C GLY A 26 1.18 -8.39 -8.85
N ARG A 27 1.52 -7.27 -8.20
CA ARG A 27 2.68 -7.21 -7.29
C ARG A 27 2.48 -8.08 -6.06
N VAL A 28 1.27 -8.14 -5.50
CA VAL A 28 0.91 -9.01 -4.38
C VAL A 28 0.98 -10.48 -4.78
N ALA A 29 0.39 -10.87 -5.91
CA ALA A 29 0.44 -12.23 -6.43
C ALA A 29 1.87 -12.71 -6.69
N ASN A 30 2.74 -11.82 -7.14
CA ASN A 30 4.17 -12.10 -7.36
C ASN A 30 5.01 -12.05 -6.07
N GLY A 31 4.40 -11.81 -4.90
CA GLY A 31 5.10 -11.71 -3.62
C GLY A 31 6.03 -10.49 -3.51
N THR A 32 5.95 -9.54 -4.44
CA THR A 32 6.81 -8.35 -4.50
C THR A 32 6.25 -7.17 -3.70
N ALA A 33 4.94 -7.17 -3.43
CA ALA A 33 4.24 -6.30 -2.49
C ALA A 33 3.47 -7.16 -1.49
N GLY A 34 3.13 -6.58 -0.32
CA GLY A 34 2.33 -7.32 0.67
C GLY A 34 3.11 -7.83 1.88
N MET A 35 4.23 -7.20 2.27
CA MET A 35 4.84 -7.41 3.59
C MET A 35 3.96 -6.86 4.75
N MET A 36 2.65 -7.05 4.69
CA MET A 36 1.76 -7.06 5.84
C MET A 36 1.50 -8.54 6.14
N ASN A 37 2.35 -9.15 6.97
CA ASN A 37 2.34 -10.59 7.32
C ASN A 37 1.09 -11.06 8.12
N ASN A 38 -0.10 -10.48 7.90
CA ASN A 38 -1.28 -10.72 8.73
C ASN A 38 -2.61 -10.29 8.06
N GLU A 39 -3.72 -10.54 8.78
CA GLU A 39 -5.12 -10.19 8.47
C GLU A 39 -5.32 -8.79 7.84
N MET A 40 -4.40 -7.85 8.08
CA MET A 40 -4.46 -6.50 7.51
C MET A 40 -4.22 -6.46 5.99
N GLY A 41 -3.32 -7.31 5.47
CA GLY A 41 -3.13 -7.46 4.04
C GLY A 41 -4.38 -8.00 3.33
N ILE A 42 -5.09 -8.94 3.98
CA ILE A 42 -6.35 -9.49 3.49
C ILE A 42 -7.45 -8.43 3.48
N ARG A 43 -7.60 -7.67 4.58
CA ARG A 43 -8.58 -6.57 4.66
C ARG A 43 -8.34 -5.51 3.59
N TYR A 44 -7.08 -5.17 3.33
CA TYR A 44 -6.73 -4.23 2.26
C TYR A 44 -7.14 -4.74 0.88
N MET A 45 -6.81 -5.99 0.55
CA MET A 45 -7.16 -6.58 -0.74
C MET A 45 -8.68 -6.60 -0.93
N ALA A 46 -9.42 -7.00 0.10
CA ALA A 46 -10.89 -7.00 0.07
C ALA A 46 -11.46 -5.57 -0.12
N TYR A 47 -10.89 -4.56 0.55
CA TYR A 47 -11.33 -3.18 0.40
C TYR A 47 -11.08 -2.66 -1.01
N GLY A 48 -9.90 -2.91 -1.60
CA GLY A 48 -9.60 -2.50 -2.96
C GLY A 48 -10.44 -3.22 -4.01
N ASP A 49 -10.75 -4.51 -3.82
CA ASP A 49 -11.66 -5.24 -4.70
C ASP A 49 -13.08 -4.67 -4.65
N ALA A 50 -13.62 -4.39 -3.46
CA ALA A 50 -14.93 -3.75 -3.30
C ALA A 50 -14.97 -2.35 -3.91
N LEU A 51 -13.90 -1.57 -3.77
CA LEU A 51 -13.82 -0.23 -4.33
C LEU A 51 -13.70 -0.26 -5.86
N ASN A 52 -13.04 -1.28 -6.42
CA ASN A 52 -12.96 -1.50 -7.86
C ASN A 52 -14.32 -1.89 -8.45
N GLU A 53 -15.12 -2.66 -7.71
CA GLU A 53 -16.51 -2.95 -8.10
C GLU A 53 -17.35 -1.67 -8.14
N GLN A 54 -17.29 -0.83 -7.09
CA GLN A 54 -17.97 0.46 -7.06
C GLN A 54 -17.52 1.39 -8.19
N TYR A 55 -16.21 1.40 -8.51
CA TYR A 55 -15.65 2.16 -9.63
C TYR A 55 -16.24 1.69 -10.96
N ARG A 56 -16.24 0.38 -11.21
CA ARG A 56 -16.80 -0.21 -12.44
C ARG A 56 -18.30 -0.01 -12.57
N ALA A 57 -19.01 0.07 -11.45
CA ALA A 57 -20.43 0.42 -11.41
C ALA A 57 -20.71 1.92 -11.61
N GLY A 58 -19.67 2.75 -11.75
CA GLY A 58 -19.79 4.20 -11.92
C GLY A 58 -20.20 4.95 -10.64
N GLN A 59 -20.13 4.30 -9.48
CA GLN A 59 -20.55 4.87 -8.18
C GLN A 59 -19.49 5.78 -7.56
N VAL A 60 -18.22 5.56 -7.92
CA VAL A 60 -17.09 6.39 -7.50
C VAL A 60 -16.23 6.75 -8.70
N SER A 61 -15.65 7.94 -8.71
CA SER A 61 -14.68 8.32 -9.75
C SER A 61 -13.33 7.65 -9.53
N SER A 62 -12.50 7.55 -10.57
CA SER A 62 -11.12 7.04 -10.46
C SER A 62 -10.31 7.79 -9.40
N ALA A 63 -10.38 9.12 -9.38
CA ALA A 63 -9.68 9.94 -8.40
C ALA A 63 -10.15 9.67 -6.97
N GLN A 64 -11.47 9.53 -6.77
CA GLN A 64 -12.06 9.26 -5.46
C GLN A 64 -11.70 7.84 -4.98
N ALA A 65 -11.72 6.84 -5.86
CA ALA A 65 -11.32 5.48 -5.53
C ALA A 65 -9.83 5.40 -5.13
N LYS A 66 -8.94 6.08 -5.88
CA LYS A 66 -7.51 6.17 -5.51
C LYS A 66 -7.31 6.80 -4.13
N TYR A 67 -8.04 7.89 -3.86
CA TYR A 67 -7.98 8.58 -2.58
C TYR A 67 -8.46 7.71 -1.42
N LEU A 68 -9.64 7.09 -1.55
CA LEU A 68 -10.21 6.19 -0.54
C LEU A 68 -9.28 5.01 -0.25
N LEU A 69 -8.71 4.39 -1.29
CA LEU A 69 -7.74 3.31 -1.14
C LEU A 69 -6.47 3.75 -0.38
N SER A 70 -5.97 4.96 -0.68
CA SER A 70 -4.78 5.49 0.01
C SER A 70 -5.02 5.75 1.50
N GLN A 71 -6.20 6.24 1.87
CA GLN A 71 -6.56 6.43 3.27
C GLN A 71 -6.62 5.11 4.02
N GLU A 72 -7.23 4.09 3.41
CA GLU A 72 -7.32 2.76 4.03
C GLU A 72 -5.93 2.12 4.21
N LEU A 73 -5.02 2.32 3.25
CA LEU A 73 -3.63 1.88 3.39
C LEU A 73 -2.88 2.59 4.50
N ALA A 74 -3.03 3.92 4.60
CA ALA A 74 -2.41 4.69 5.65
C ALA A 74 -2.90 4.24 7.03
N ARG A 75 -4.21 4.01 7.16
CA ARG A 75 -4.85 3.49 8.38
C ARG A 75 -4.34 2.09 8.73
N GLY A 76 -4.34 1.17 7.77
CA GLY A 76 -3.89 -0.21 7.99
C GLY A 76 -2.41 -0.29 8.35
N ASN A 77 -1.58 0.57 7.75
CA ASN A 77 -0.16 0.68 8.10
C ASN A 77 0.04 1.26 9.51
N ALA A 78 -0.75 2.25 9.91
CA ALA A 78 -0.71 2.80 11.26
C ALA A 78 -1.12 1.76 12.31
N GLU A 79 -2.20 0.99 12.06
CA GLU A 79 -2.65 -0.10 12.92
C GLU A 79 -1.61 -1.23 13.02
N PHE A 80 -0.98 -1.61 11.91
CA PHE A 80 0.12 -2.58 11.91
C PHE A 80 1.29 -2.09 12.77
N ASN A 81 1.73 -0.85 12.56
CA ASN A 81 2.85 -0.28 13.31
C ASN A 81 2.53 -0.16 14.81
N ALA A 82 1.30 0.20 15.16
CA ALA A 82 0.85 0.27 16.54
C ALA A 82 0.76 -1.10 17.22
N LYS A 83 0.35 -2.15 16.49
CA LYS A 83 0.19 -3.50 17.05
C LYS A 83 1.50 -4.27 17.16
N TYR A 84 2.39 -4.13 16.17
CA TYR A 84 3.56 -5.00 16.04
C TYR A 84 4.89 -4.31 16.31
N HIS A 85 4.92 -2.98 16.49
CA HIS A 85 6.14 -2.20 16.69
C HIS A 85 7.31 -2.71 15.81
N PRO A 86 7.09 -2.86 14.49
CA PRO A 86 8.07 -3.47 13.63
C PRO A 86 9.36 -2.66 13.70
N THR A 87 10.49 -3.34 13.85
CA THR A 87 11.77 -2.65 13.99
C THR A 87 12.04 -1.85 12.72
N VAL A 88 12.02 -0.52 12.80
CA VAL A 88 12.24 0.34 11.62
C VAL A 88 13.72 0.72 11.59
N CYS A 89 14.44 0.17 10.61
CA CYS A 89 15.82 0.53 10.35
C CYS A 89 15.89 1.73 9.39
N ARG A 90 16.50 2.82 9.81
CA ARG A 90 16.86 3.96 8.95
C ARG A 90 18.37 4.04 8.81
N THR A 91 18.83 4.06 7.57
CA THR A 91 20.21 4.41 7.26
C THR A 91 20.33 5.93 7.09
N GLN A 92 21.25 6.54 7.84
CA GLN A 92 21.51 7.97 7.83
C GLN A 92 23.01 8.20 7.63
N VAL A 93 23.38 9.28 6.96
CA VAL A 93 24.79 9.67 6.84
C VAL A 93 25.18 10.45 8.09
N VAL A 94 26.08 9.89 8.88
CA VAL A 94 26.62 10.49 10.10
C VAL A 94 28.13 10.62 9.92
N PHE A 95 28.63 11.86 9.92
CA PHE A 95 30.05 12.19 9.67
C PHE A 95 30.65 11.52 8.42
N GLY A 96 29.90 11.48 7.31
CA GLY A 96 30.38 10.89 6.05
C GLY A 96 30.37 9.36 6.00
N THR A 97 29.89 8.68 7.05
CA THR A 97 29.68 7.24 7.08
C THR A 97 28.19 6.89 7.14
N LEU A 98 27.78 5.85 6.43
CA LEU A 98 26.40 5.35 6.48
C LEU A 98 26.21 4.55 7.78
N GLN A 99 25.37 5.06 8.68
CA GLN A 99 24.97 4.37 9.89
C GLN A 99 23.52 3.91 9.77
N THR A 100 23.25 2.64 10.07
CA THR A 100 21.89 2.10 10.11
C THR A 100 21.44 2.00 11.57
N MET A 101 20.42 2.76 11.93
CA MET A 101 19.79 2.72 13.25
C MET A 101 18.44 2.03 13.14
N CYS A 102 18.20 1.05 14.00
CA CYS A 102 16.96 0.29 14.06
C CYS A 102 16.29 0.57 15.40
N ASN A 103 15.01 0.95 15.38
CA ASN A 103 14.21 1.22 16.58
C ASN A 103 13.35 0.00 16.90
#